data_AF-A0AA43QMX4-F1
#
_entry.id   AF-A0AA43QMX4-F1
#
_cell.length_a   1.000
_cell.length_b   1.000
_cell.length_c   1.000
_cell.angle_alpha   90.00
_cell.angle_beta   90.00
_cell.angle_gamma   90.00
#
_symmetry.space_group_name_H-M   'P 1'
#
loop_
_entity.id
_entity.type
_entity.pdbx_description
1 polymer ?
#
loop_
_entity_poly.entity_id
_entity_poly.type
_entity_poly.pdbx_seq_one_letter_code
_entity_poly.pdbx_strand_id
1 'polypeptide(L)'
;MPASIRSLLVAAALYASYALAAGDPNLEGTWTTKSRKVVTGPGFYDPVNEKMFEPDLTGFSYSFTKDGFYEEAYYRAVSNRTFLLYNRDR
;
A
#
# COMPACT_ATOMS: atom_id res chain seq x y z
N MET A 1 -36.38 10.84 8.44
CA MET A 1 -36.18 11.99 9.35
C MET A 1 -35.22 12.95 8.65
N PRO A 2 -35.56 14.23 8.43
CA PRO A 2 -34.63 15.15 7.76
C PRO A 2 -33.41 15.39 8.65
N ALA A 3 -32.22 15.45 8.04
CA ALA A 3 -30.99 15.75 8.76
C ALA A 3 -31.04 17.19 9.32
N SER A 4 -30.64 17.35 10.57
CA SER A 4 -30.56 18.65 11.24
C SER A 4 -29.41 19.50 10.64
N ILE A 5 -29.58 20.83 10.62
CA ILE A 5 -28.54 21.79 10.17
C ILE A 5 -27.21 21.57 10.91
N ARG A 6 -27.27 21.24 12.21
CA ARG A 6 -26.06 20.96 13.00
C ARG A 6 -25.34 19.72 12.50
N SER A 7 -26.08 18.67 12.15
CA SER A 7 -25.54 17.43 11.60
C SER A 7 -24.90 17.66 10.23
N LEU A 8 -25.50 18.51 9.39
CA LEU A 8 -24.94 18.93 8.10
C LEU A 8 -23.64 19.73 8.27
N LEU A 9 -23.58 20.65 9.23
CA LEU A 9 -22.37 21.44 9.51
C LEU A 9 -21.22 20.57 10.01
N VAL A 10 -21.51 19.61 10.91
CA VAL A 10 -20.50 18.65 11.39
C VAL A 10 -20.02 17.77 10.24
N ALA A 11 -20.93 17.25 9.41
CA ALA A 11 -20.55 16.46 8.25
C ALA A 11 -19.68 17.26 7.27
N ALA A 12 -20.02 18.52 7.00
CA ALA A 12 -19.23 19.40 6.13
C ALA A 12 -17.85 19.72 6.70
N ALA A 13 -17.73 19.94 8.02
CA ALA A 13 -16.45 20.17 8.67
C ALA A 13 -15.55 18.92 8.63
N LEU A 14 -16.12 17.73 8.83
CA LEU A 14 -15.41 16.47 8.64
C LEU A 14 -15.00 16.29 7.16
N TYR A 15 -15.87 16.69 6.23
CA TYR A 15 -15.62 16.62 4.79
C TYR A 15 -14.43 17.54 4.39
N ALA A 16 -14.42 18.78 4.88
CA ALA A 16 -13.31 19.71 4.63
C ALA A 16 -11.99 19.25 5.26
N SER A 17 -12.04 18.69 6.48
CA SER A 17 -10.85 18.20 7.19
C SER A 17 -10.14 17.06 6.45
N TYR A 18 -10.88 16.09 5.88
CA TYR A 18 -10.23 15.03 5.11
C TYR A 18 -9.64 15.57 3.79
N ALA A 19 -10.31 16.54 3.15
CA ALA A 19 -9.88 17.05 1.85
C ALA A 19 -8.55 17.80 1.95
N LEU A 20 -8.32 18.49 3.08
CA LEU A 20 -7.04 19.13 3.40
C LEU A 20 -5.93 18.15 3.80
N ALA A 21 -6.28 16.92 4.15
CA ALA A 21 -5.32 15.84 4.43
C ALA A 21 -4.96 15.03 3.17
N ALA A 22 -5.54 15.34 2.00
CA ALA A 22 -5.11 14.76 0.74
C ALA A 22 -3.62 15.06 0.54
N GLY A 23 -2.84 14.03 0.19
CA GLY A 23 -1.36 14.04 0.23
C GLY A 23 -0.70 15.15 -0.58
N ASP A 24 0.62 15.29 -0.43
CA ASP A 24 1.41 16.29 -1.16
C ASP A 24 1.23 16.12 -2.67
N PRO A 25 0.59 17.09 -3.37
CA PRO A 25 0.33 16.98 -4.81
C PRO A 25 1.61 17.01 -5.65
N ASN A 26 2.77 17.31 -5.05
CA ASN A 26 4.07 17.30 -5.72
C ASN A 26 4.76 15.92 -5.63
N LEU A 27 4.24 15.00 -4.83
CA LEU A 27 4.77 13.66 -4.71
C LEU A 27 4.17 12.81 -5.83
N GLU A 28 4.75 12.88 -7.03
CA GLU A 28 4.35 12.08 -8.18
C GLU A 28 5.46 11.10 -8.61
N GLY A 29 5.06 9.99 -9.23
CA GLY A 29 5.96 9.01 -9.83
C GLY A 29 6.32 7.84 -8.92
N THR A 30 7.23 7.00 -9.41
CA THR A 30 7.62 5.74 -8.75
C THR A 30 8.98 5.84 -8.09
N TRP A 31 9.01 5.56 -6.79
CA TRP A 31 10.17 5.61 -5.93
C TRP A 31 10.47 4.18 -5.49
N THR A 32 11.65 3.68 -5.82
CA THR A 32 12.02 2.27 -5.63
C THR A 32 13.41 2.15 -5.05
N THR A 33 13.61 1.14 -4.21
CA THR A 33 14.93 0.86 -3.62
C THR A 33 15.92 0.33 -4.66
N LYS A 34 17.19 0.74 -4.53
CA LYS A 34 18.41 0.36 -5.29
C LYS A 34 18.25 -0.47 -6.58
N SER A 35 17.77 -1.71 -6.48
CA SER A 35 17.72 -2.67 -7.59
C SER A 35 16.65 -2.35 -8.64
N ARG A 36 15.60 -1.59 -8.29
CA ARG A 36 14.40 -1.37 -9.12
C ARG A 36 13.74 -2.68 -9.57
N LYS A 37 14.00 -3.80 -8.90
CA LYS A 37 13.40 -5.10 -9.24
C LYS A 37 11.98 -5.25 -8.69
N VAL A 38 11.62 -4.47 -7.68
CA VAL A 38 10.26 -4.37 -7.15
C VAL A 38 9.69 -3.03 -7.62
N VAL A 39 8.60 -3.07 -8.40
CA VAL A 39 7.90 -1.91 -8.98
C VAL A 39 6.40 -2.19 -8.87
N THR A 40 5.58 -1.18 -8.58
CA THR A 40 4.12 -1.37 -8.44
C THR A 40 3.44 -1.66 -9.79
N GLY A 41 2.17 -2.06 -9.73
CA GLY A 41 1.32 -2.29 -10.91
C GLY A 41 1.31 -3.74 -11.42
N PRO A 42 0.77 -3.96 -12.64
CA PRO A 42 0.46 -5.30 -13.17
C PRO A 42 1.66 -6.24 -13.32
N GLY A 43 2.88 -5.68 -13.41
CA GLY A 43 4.12 -6.47 -13.47
C GLY A 43 4.50 -7.12 -12.13
N PHE A 44 3.89 -6.71 -11.03
CA PHE A 44 4.10 -7.27 -9.69
C PHE A 44 2.91 -8.15 -9.25
N TYR A 45 1.68 -7.72 -9.53
CA TYR A 45 0.47 -8.49 -9.25
C TYR A 45 -0.59 -8.28 -10.34
N ASP A 46 -1.13 -9.38 -10.86
CA ASP A 46 -2.28 -9.39 -11.77
C ASP A 46 -3.57 -9.62 -10.96
N PRO A 47 -4.44 -8.59 -10.82
CA PRO A 47 -5.68 -8.71 -10.06
C PRO A 47 -6.78 -9.49 -10.79
N VAL A 48 -6.69 -9.70 -12.11
CA VAL A 48 -7.70 -10.45 -12.88
C VAL A 48 -7.50 -11.95 -12.68
N ASN A 49 -6.25 -12.39 -12.69
CA ASN A 49 -5.88 -13.80 -12.51
C ASN A 49 -5.40 -14.13 -11.08
N GLU A 50 -5.51 -13.18 -10.16
CA GLU A 50 -5.06 -13.25 -8.76
C GLU A 50 -3.61 -13.76 -8.60
N LYS A 51 -2.71 -13.33 -9.50
CA LYS A 51 -1.36 -13.88 -9.62
C LYS A 51 -0.30 -12.87 -9.27
N MET A 52 0.58 -13.21 -8.32
CA MET A 52 1.81 -12.47 -8.05
C MET A 52 2.93 -12.91 -8.99
N PHE A 53 3.68 -11.96 -9.52
CA PHE A 53 4.91 -12.21 -10.26
C PHE A 53 6.11 -11.97 -9.34
N GLU A 54 6.88 -13.02 -9.09
CA GLU A 54 8.01 -12.96 -8.17
C GLU A 54 9.18 -12.15 -8.77
N PRO A 55 9.65 -11.09 -8.08
CA PRO A 55 10.82 -10.33 -8.51
C PRO A 55 12.15 -11.06 -8.30
N ASP A 56 13.14 -10.79 -9.17
CA ASP A 56 14.50 -11.38 -9.05
C ASP A 56 15.24 -10.99 -7.75
N LEU A 57 14.94 -9.82 -7.19
CA LEU A 57 15.60 -9.27 -6.01
C LEU A 57 14.58 -8.64 -5.07
N THR A 58 14.87 -8.67 -3.77
CA THR A 58 14.07 -8.00 -2.74
C THR A 58 14.11 -6.48 -2.90
N GLY A 59 13.07 -5.83 -2.38
CA GLY A 59 12.94 -4.38 -2.46
C GLY A 59 11.56 -3.87 -2.07
N PHE A 60 11.47 -2.54 -2.07
CA PHE A 60 10.26 -1.78 -1.80
C PHE A 60 10.04 -0.74 -2.91
N SER A 61 8.78 -0.47 -3.22
CA SER A 61 8.39 0.57 -4.16
C SER A 61 7.10 1.26 -3.72
N TYR A 62 7.05 2.57 -3.91
CA TYR A 62 5.83 3.37 -3.84
C TYR A 62 5.63 4.08 -5.17
N SER A 63 4.39 4.15 -5.64
CA SER A 63 4.02 4.95 -6.80
C SER A 63 2.89 5.88 -6.42
N PHE A 64 3.01 7.14 -6.81
CA PHE A 64 2.00 8.17 -6.54
C PHE A 64 1.50 8.77 -7.84
N THR A 65 0.19 8.97 -7.91
CA THR A 65 -0.49 9.55 -9.07
C THR A 65 -1.13 10.88 -8.69
N LYS A 66 -1.28 11.75 -9.68
CA LYS A 66 -1.76 13.14 -9.52
C LYS A 66 -3.18 13.25 -8.95
N ASP A 67 -3.98 12.21 -9.11
CA ASP A 67 -5.34 12.07 -8.57
C ASP A 67 -5.36 11.70 -7.07
N GLY A 68 -4.19 11.65 -6.41
CA GLY A 68 -4.08 11.47 -4.97
C GLY A 68 -4.09 10.00 -4.53
N PHE A 69 -3.97 9.07 -5.48
CA PHE A 69 -3.81 7.65 -5.19
C PHE A 69 -2.34 7.27 -5.06
N TYR A 70 -2.11 6.19 -4.33
CA TYR A 70 -0.79 5.58 -4.21
C TYR A 70 -0.90 4.06 -4.26
N GLU A 71 0.18 3.43 -4.70
CA GLU A 71 0.36 1.99 -4.67
C GLU A 71 1.66 1.66 -3.95
N GLU A 72 1.69 0.51 -3.28
CA GLU A 72 2.87 -0.04 -2.59
C GLU A 72 3.16 -1.45 -3.11
N ALA A 73 4.43 -1.74 -3.34
CA ALA A 73 4.91 -3.09 -3.63
C ALA A 73 6.09 -3.41 -2.71
N TYR A 74 5.99 -4.55 -2.01
CA TYR A 74 7.02 -5.02 -1.08
C TYR A 74 7.30 -6.50 -1.29
N TYR A 75 8.56 -6.82 -1.59
CA TYR A 75 9.01 -8.21 -1.72
C TYR A 75 10.24 -8.46 -0.85
N ARG A 76 10.12 -9.45 0.04
CA ARG A 76 11.16 -9.84 0.99
C ARG A 76 11.29 -11.36 1.04
N ALA A 77 12.50 -11.85 0.83
CA ALA A 77 12.87 -13.22 1.16
C ALA A 77 13.12 -13.33 2.67
N VAL A 78 12.33 -14.15 3.36
CA VAL A 78 12.49 -14.42 4.80
C VAL A 78 12.90 -15.88 4.96
N SER A 79 14.09 -16.13 5.51
CA SER A 79 14.52 -17.49 5.82
C SER A 79 13.67 -18.09 6.94
N ASN A 80 13.15 -19.30 6.76
CA ASN A 80 12.51 -20.04 7.85
C ASN A 80 13.60 -20.63 8.76
N ARG A 81 13.89 -19.96 9.89
CA ARG A 81 14.72 -20.56 10.94
C ARG A 81 13.84 -21.35 11.90
N THR A 82 13.49 -22.58 11.53
CA THR A 82 12.93 -23.53 12.52
C THR A 82 14.09 -24.05 13.36
N PHE A 83 14.25 -23.54 14.59
CA PHE A 83 15.06 -24.25 15.58
C PHE A 83 14.25 -25.46 16.02
N LEU A 84 14.56 -26.62 15.45
CA LEU A 84 14.08 -27.90 15.94
C LEU A 84 14.69 -28.13 17.33
N LEU A 85 14.07 -27.56 18.37
CA LEU A 85 14.06 -28.26 19.64
C LEU A 85 13.08 -29.40 19.48
N TYR A 86 13.64 -30.50 19.00
CA TYR A 86 13.41 -31.82 19.54
C TYR A 86 12.70 -31.77 20.91
N ASN A 87 11.53 -32.41 20.99
CA ASN A 87 10.75 -32.68 22.20
C ASN A 87 9.81 -31.59 22.75
N ARG A 88 8.56 -31.61 22.30
CA ARG A 88 7.41 -31.42 23.19
C ARG A 88 6.27 -32.37 22.79
N ASP A 89 6.40 -33.59 23.30
CA ASP A 89 5.33 -34.55 23.60
C ASP A 89 4.39 -34.95 22.44
N ARG A 90 4.82 -35.91 21.62
CA ARG A 90 4.02 -37.07 21.18
C ARG A 90 4.93 -38.25 20.83
#